data_AF-M1CLD6-F1
#
_entry.id   AF-M1CLD6-F1
#
_cell.length_a   1.000
_cell.length_b   1.000
_cell.length_c   1.000
_cell.angle_alpha   90.00
_cell.angle_beta   90.00
_cell.angle_gamma   90.00
#
_symmetry.space_group_name_H-M   'P 1'
#
loop_
_entity.id
_entity.type
_entity.pdbx_description
1 polymer ?
#
loop_
_entity_poly.entity_id
_entity_poly.type
_entity_poly.pdbx_seq_one_letter_code
_entity_poly.pdbx_strand_id
1 'polypeptide(L)'
;MVPLGWVGGVVGLILSSAISLYASILMAKLHEYGGRRHIRYRDLAGFMYGQTAYSLVWVSQFANLFLINTGFVILGGQALKAFYVLFRDDHQMKLPHFIAVAGFACVLFAIAIPHLSALRIWLGFSTFFSLVYICIVIALSLKDGESNTNLNFQCMHTVNLTDGTFW
;
A
#
# COMPACT_ATOMS: atom_id res chain seq x y z
N MET A 1 11.82 17.69 0.58
CA MET A 1 12.64 16.59 0.01
C MET A 1 12.08 16.35 -1.37
N VAL A 2 12.86 16.65 -2.41
CA VAL A 2 12.39 16.87 -3.81
C VAL A 2 11.54 15.69 -4.26
N PRO A 3 10.21 15.84 -4.41
CA PRO A 3 9.41 14.78 -4.96
C PRO A 3 9.84 14.66 -6.42
N LEU A 4 10.20 13.46 -6.87
CA LEU A 4 10.11 13.18 -8.31
C LEU A 4 8.72 13.68 -8.70
N GLY A 5 8.66 14.73 -9.53
CA GLY A 5 7.40 15.36 -9.90
C GLY A 5 6.39 14.29 -10.35
N TRP A 6 5.11 14.63 -10.40
CA TRP A 6 4.01 13.69 -10.69
C TRP A 6 4.34 12.65 -11.78
N VAL A 7 5.05 13.08 -12.84
CA VAL A 7 5.59 12.23 -13.92
C VAL A 7 6.50 11.10 -13.42
N GLY A 8 7.51 11.38 -12.60
CA GLY A 8 8.43 10.37 -12.08
C GLY A 8 7.75 9.36 -11.16
N GLY A 9 6.75 9.81 -10.39
CA GLY A 9 5.89 8.92 -9.60
C GLY A 9 5.07 7.97 -10.47
N VAL A 10 4.39 8.49 -11.50
CA VAL A 10 3.59 7.69 -12.44
C VAL A 10 4.46 6.68 -13.20
N VAL A 11 5.60 7.12 -13.75
CA VAL A 11 6.55 6.24 -14.46
C VAL A 11 7.09 5.15 -13.53
N GLY A 12 7.43 5.50 -12.28
CA GLY A 12 7.89 4.54 -11.28
C GLY A 12 6.82 3.48 -10.94
N LEU A 13 5.56 3.88 -10.79
CA LEU A 13 4.45 2.96 -10.53
C LEU A 13 4.20 2.01 -11.70
N ILE A 14 4.21 2.51 -12.94
CA ILE A 14 4.06 1.70 -14.15
C ILE A 14 5.21 0.69 -14.26
N LEU A 15 6.45 1.15 -14.05
CA LEU A 15 7.63 0.28 -14.13
C LEU A 15 7.60 -0.80 -13.05
N SER A 16 7.27 -0.44 -11.81
CA SER A 16 7.11 -1.39 -10.70
C SER A 16 6.03 -2.43 -10.98
N SER A 17 4.89 -2.00 -11.54
CA SER A 17 3.80 -2.91 -11.94
C SER A 17 4.24 -3.87 -13.05
N ALA A 18 4.91 -3.37 -14.09
CA ALA A 18 5.40 -4.18 -15.19
C ALA A 18 6.42 -5.24 -14.73
N ILE A 19 7.39 -4.85 -13.89
CA ILE A 19 8.38 -5.78 -13.31
C ILE A 19 7.67 -6.85 -12.45
N SER A 20 6.67 -6.46 -11.66
CA SER A 20 5.91 -7.37 -10.80
C SER A 20 5.07 -8.38 -11.59
N LEU A 21 4.48 -7.96 -12.71
CA LEU A 21 3.75 -8.84 -13.63
C LEU A 21 4.70 -9.81 -14.34
N TYR A 22 5.84 -9.32 -14.82
CA TYR A 22 6.86 -10.16 -15.44
C TYR A 22 7.36 -11.25 -14.48
N ALA A 23 7.65 -10.88 -13.23
CA ALA A 23 8.05 -11.83 -12.20
C ALA A 23 6.94 -12.89 -11.95
N SER A 24 5.68 -12.47 -11.84
CA SER A 24 4.53 -13.37 -11.65
C SER A 24 4.35 -14.36 -12.81
N ILE A 25 4.53 -13.91 -14.06
CA ILE A 25 4.45 -14.77 -15.25
C ILE A 25 5.61 -15.76 -15.28
N LEU A 26 6.82 -15.31 -14.93
CA LEU A 26 8.00 -16.16 -14.83
C LEU A 26 7.80 -17.27 -13.80
N MET A 27 7.23 -16.95 -12.63
CA MET A 27 6.85 -17.97 -11.64
C MET A 27 5.88 -19.00 -12.21
N ALA A 28 4.83 -18.54 -12.89
CA ALA A 28 3.78 -19.41 -13.41
C ALA A 28 4.31 -20.36 -14.48
N LYS A 29 5.24 -19.88 -15.33
CA LYS A 29 5.93 -20.71 -16.33
C LYS A 29 6.88 -21.72 -15.69
N LEU A 30 7.58 -21.32 -14.63
CA LEU A 30 8.50 -22.20 -13.90
C LEU A 30 7.75 -23.27 -13.10
N HIS A 31 6.54 -22.97 -12.62
CA HIS A 31 5.66 -23.91 -11.93
C HIS A 31 5.23 -25.11 -12.80
N GLU A 32 5.16 -24.95 -14.12
CA GLU A 32 4.78 -26.00 -15.08
C GLU A 32 5.99 -26.77 -15.67
N TYR A 33 7.22 -26.40 -15.31
CA TYR A 33 8.42 -26.97 -15.93
C TYR A 33 8.74 -28.34 -15.33
N GLY A 34 8.53 -29.41 -16.12
CA GLY A 34 9.04 -30.76 -15.81
C GLY A 34 8.02 -31.83 -15.38
N GLY A 35 6.72 -31.71 -15.71
CA GLY A 35 5.77 -32.83 -15.61
C GLY A 35 5.54 -33.41 -14.19
N ARG A 36 6.04 -32.72 -13.15
CA ARG A 36 5.85 -33.03 -11.73
C ARG A 36 5.43 -31.75 -11.04
N ARG A 37 4.30 -31.79 -10.32
CA ARG A 37 3.77 -30.69 -9.51
C ARG A 37 4.75 -30.35 -8.38
N HIS A 38 5.65 -29.39 -8.60
CA HIS A 38 6.51 -28.87 -7.54
C HIS A 38 5.81 -27.71 -6.84
N ILE A 39 5.14 -28.04 -5.74
CA ILE A 39 4.28 -27.13 -4.95
C ILE A 39 5.09 -26.19 -4.03
N ARG A 40 6.44 -26.21 -4.09
CA ARG A 40 7.31 -25.35 -3.28
C ARG A 40 8.39 -24.69 -4.12
N TYR A 41 8.40 -23.35 -4.05
CA TYR A 41 9.44 -22.40 -4.46
C TYR A 41 10.89 -22.81 -4.10
N ARG A 42 11.01 -23.68 -3.09
CA ARG A 42 12.23 -24.05 -2.41
C ARG A 42 12.99 -25.21 -3.10
N ASP A 43 12.29 -26.09 -3.81
CA ASP A 43 12.94 -27.16 -4.60
C ASP A 43 13.41 -26.65 -5.96
N LEU A 44 12.65 -25.73 -6.56
CA LEU A 44 12.90 -25.23 -7.91
C LEU A 44 14.15 -24.31 -7.99
N ALA A 45 14.34 -23.46 -6.98
CA ALA A 45 15.53 -22.62 -6.85
C ALA A 45 16.80 -23.42 -6.49
N GLY A 46 16.65 -24.48 -5.68
CA GLY A 46 17.75 -25.40 -5.36
C GLY A 46 18.21 -26.21 -6.57
N PHE A 47 17.27 -26.62 -7.43
CA PHE A 47 17.56 -27.42 -8.63
C PHE A 47 18.21 -26.61 -9.76
N MET A 48 17.94 -25.30 -9.89
CA MET A 48 18.50 -24.45 -10.94
C MET A 48 19.77 -23.65 -10.57
N TYR A 49 19.96 -23.25 -9.31
CA TYR A 49 21.00 -22.27 -8.93
C TYR A 49 21.89 -22.68 -7.74
N GLY A 50 21.67 -23.85 -7.12
CA GLY A 50 22.48 -24.38 -6.02
C GLY A 50 22.14 -23.86 -4.62
N GLN A 51 22.92 -24.29 -3.61
CA GLN A 51 22.70 -24.06 -2.17
C GLN A 51 22.68 -22.56 -1.78
N THR A 52 23.36 -21.70 -2.53
CA THR A 52 23.49 -20.26 -2.26
C THR A 52 22.23 -19.47 -2.60
N ALA A 53 21.55 -19.78 -3.71
CA ALA A 53 20.27 -19.15 -4.04
C ALA A 53 19.13 -19.60 -3.12
N TYR A 54 19.18 -20.85 -2.64
CA TYR A 54 18.27 -21.33 -1.60
C TYR A 54 18.37 -20.49 -0.31
N SER A 55 19.60 -20.22 0.15
CA SER A 55 19.82 -19.39 1.35
C SER A 55 19.37 -17.94 1.13
N LEU A 56 19.65 -17.35 -0.03
CA LEU A 56 19.20 -15.99 -0.36
C LEU A 56 17.67 -15.86 -0.39
N VAL A 57 16.96 -16.80 -1.01
CA VAL A 57 15.49 -16.79 -1.03
C VAL A 57 14.94 -16.97 0.39
N TRP A 58 15.51 -17.86 1.19
CA TRP A 58 15.12 -18.08 2.58
C TRP A 58 15.28 -16.81 3.43
N VAL A 59 16.43 -16.14 3.34
CA VAL A 59 16.70 -14.87 4.04
C VAL A 59 15.76 -13.77 3.56
N SER A 60 15.55 -13.66 2.24
CA SER A 60 14.66 -12.63 1.67
C SER A 60 13.19 -12.81 2.09
N GLN A 61 12.69 -14.05 2.14
CA GLN A 61 11.33 -14.34 2.61
C GLN A 61 11.16 -14.01 4.08
N PHE A 62 12.13 -14.38 4.91
CA PHE A 62 12.10 -14.08 6.34
C PHE A 62 12.18 -12.57 6.60
N ALA A 63 13.05 -11.86 5.89
CA ALA A 63 13.17 -10.41 5.95
C ALA A 63 11.88 -9.71 5.53
N ASN A 64 11.25 -10.14 4.44
CA ASN A 64 9.97 -9.59 3.98
C ASN A 64 8.86 -9.84 5.00
N LEU A 65 8.78 -11.05 5.57
CA LEU A 65 7.81 -11.37 6.60
C LEU A 65 7.99 -10.48 7.83
N PHE A 66 9.23 -10.29 8.28
CA PHE A 66 9.50 -9.42 9.42
C PHE A 66 9.13 -7.96 9.12
N LEU A 67 9.60 -7.44 7.99
CA LEU A 67 9.41 -6.05 7.59
C LEU A 67 7.92 -5.70 7.41
N ILE A 68 7.13 -6.58 6.79
CA ILE A 68 5.71 -6.32 6.55
C ILE A 68 4.91 -6.33 7.86
N ASN A 69 5.23 -7.22 8.80
CA ASN A 69 4.59 -7.28 10.11
C ASN A 69 4.92 -6.02 10.94
N THR A 70 6.19 -5.62 10.99
CA THR A 70 6.59 -4.39 11.67
C THR A 70 5.98 -3.14 11.01
N GLY A 71 6.01 -3.08 9.67
CA GLY A 71 5.42 -1.98 8.91
C GLY A 71 3.93 -1.83 9.15
N PHE A 72 3.19 -2.94 9.25
CA PHE A 72 1.77 -2.93 9.56
C PHE A 72 1.48 -2.31 10.94
N VAL A 73 2.24 -2.66 11.98
CA VAL A 73 2.07 -2.08 13.33
C VAL A 73 2.38 -0.58 13.33
N ILE A 74 3.42 -0.15 12.62
CA ILE A 74 3.79 1.27 12.52
C ILE A 74 2.70 2.06 11.80
N LEU A 75 2.26 1.60 10.62
CA LEU A 75 1.20 2.25 9.85
C LEU A 75 -0.12 2.31 10.62
N GLY A 76 -0.47 1.23 11.33
CA GLY A 76 -1.64 1.19 12.21
C GLY A 76 -1.56 2.22 13.34
N GLY A 77 -0.40 2.34 14.00
CA GLY A 77 -0.18 3.36 15.04
C GLY A 77 -0.28 4.80 14.51
N GLN A 78 0.22 5.07 13.30
CA GLN A 78 0.08 6.39 12.65
C GLN A 78 -1.38 6.70 12.31
N ALA A 79 -2.10 5.72 11.74
CA ALA A 79 -3.52 5.88 11.43
C ALA A 79 -4.36 6.15 12.68
N LEU A 80 -4.08 5.45 13.78
CA LEU A 80 -4.81 5.62 15.04
C LEU A 80 -4.54 7.00 15.67
N LYS A 81 -3.31 7.51 15.57
CA LYS A 81 -2.99 8.89 15.97
C LYS A 81 -3.77 9.89 15.13
N ALA A 82 -3.84 9.73 13.81
CA ALA A 82 -4.59 10.63 12.93
C ALA A 82 -6.09 10.64 13.29
N PHE A 83 -6.66 9.47 13.59
CA PHE A 83 -8.04 9.35 14.05
C PHE A 83 -8.27 10.02 15.41
N TYR A 84 -7.35 9.87 16.36
CA TYR A 84 -7.45 10.50 17.68
C TYR A 84 -7.40 12.04 17.60
N VAL A 85 -6.50 12.59 16.80
CA VAL A 85 -6.40 14.05 16.56
C VAL A 85 -7.69 14.60 15.94
N LEU A 86 -8.40 13.82 15.13
CA LEU A 86 -9.66 14.25 14.52
C LEU A 86 -10.82 14.35 15.54
N PHE A 87 -10.79 13.57 16.62
CA PHE A 87 -11.88 13.49 17.61
C PHE A 87 -11.62 14.22 18.93
N ARG A 88 -10.36 14.49 19.30
CA ARG A 88 -10.02 15.10 20.59
C ARG A 88 -8.77 15.99 20.49
N ASP A 89 -8.98 17.30 20.64
CA ASP A 89 -7.92 18.34 20.65
C ASP A 89 -7.11 18.39 21.97
N ASP A 90 -6.97 17.26 22.68
CA ASP A 90 -6.16 17.21 23.91
C ASP A 90 -4.74 16.74 23.60
N HIS A 91 -3.82 17.69 23.61
CA HIS A 91 -2.42 17.59 23.16
C HIS A 91 -1.48 16.78 24.08
N GLN A 92 -1.97 15.72 24.76
CA GLN A 92 -1.26 15.12 25.91
C GLN A 92 -0.78 13.66 25.74
N MET A 93 -1.16 12.93 24.69
CA MET A 93 -0.78 11.51 24.58
C MET A 93 0.26 11.24 23.48
N LYS A 94 1.45 10.78 23.91
CA LYS A 94 2.62 10.52 23.06
C LYS A 94 2.33 9.37 22.07
N LEU A 95 2.72 9.58 20.81
CA LEU A 95 2.72 8.63 19.67
C LEU A 95 3.04 7.15 20.01
N PRO A 96 3.98 6.82 20.92
CA PRO A 96 4.29 5.43 21.27
C PRO A 96 3.15 4.66 21.94
N HIS A 97 2.23 5.34 22.65
CA HIS A 97 1.12 4.66 23.32
C HIS A 97 0.10 4.13 22.31
N PHE A 98 -0.16 4.87 21.23
CA PHE A 98 -1.01 4.41 20.14
C PHE A 98 -0.37 3.27 19.34
N ILE A 99 0.96 3.30 19.17
CA ILE A 99 1.71 2.18 18.59
C ILE A 99 1.63 0.95 19.52
N ALA A 100 1.70 1.13 20.84
CA ALA A 100 1.55 0.04 21.80
C ALA A 100 0.13 -0.56 21.79
N VAL A 101 -0.91 0.27 21.67
CA VAL A 101 -2.31 -0.19 21.53
C VAL A 101 -2.52 -0.90 20.19
N ALA A 102 -1.96 -0.37 19.09
CA ALA A 102 -2.01 -1.03 17.78
C ALA A 102 -1.24 -2.36 17.79
N GLY A 103 -0.09 -2.41 18.47
CA GLY A 103 0.69 -3.64 18.69
C GLY A 103 -0.10 -4.66 19.52
N PHE A 104 -0.78 -4.22 20.58
CA PHE A 104 -1.64 -5.08 21.39
C PHE A 104 -2.83 -5.64 20.59
N ALA A 105 -3.49 -4.80 19.78
CA ALA A 105 -4.53 -5.24 18.86
C ALA A 105 -3.99 -6.24 17.83
N CYS A 106 -2.77 -6.02 17.33
CA CYS A 106 -2.10 -6.95 16.41
C CYS A 106 -1.77 -8.29 17.07
N VAL A 107 -1.37 -8.31 18.35
CA VAL A 107 -1.10 -9.54 19.12
C VAL A 107 -2.41 -10.29 19.40
N LEU A 108 -3.48 -9.58 19.80
CA LEU A 108 -4.80 -10.18 19.95
C LEU A 108 -5.31 -10.78 18.63
N PHE A 109 -5.05 -10.08 17.53
CA PHE A 109 -5.40 -10.54 16.19
C PHE A 109 -4.57 -11.77 15.79
N ALA A 110 -3.27 -11.81 16.11
CA ALA A 110 -2.43 -12.98 15.89
C ALA A 110 -2.89 -14.21 16.70
N ILE A 111 -3.38 -14.00 17.93
CA ILE A 111 -3.96 -15.06 18.77
C ILE A 111 -5.33 -15.50 18.24
N ALA A 112 -6.13 -14.59 17.68
CA ALA A 112 -7.46 -14.85 17.13
C ALA A 112 -7.43 -15.58 15.77
N ILE A 113 -6.28 -15.62 15.08
CA ILE A 113 -6.09 -16.35 13.83
C ILE A 113 -5.20 -17.60 14.03
N PRO A 114 -5.64 -18.63 14.76
CA PRO A 114 -5.00 -19.94 14.72
C PRO A 114 -5.48 -20.77 13.51
N HIS A 115 -6.49 -20.31 12.75
CA HIS A 115 -7.15 -21.10 11.70
C HIS A 115 -7.27 -20.37 10.35
N LEU A 116 -6.97 -21.08 9.27
CA LEU A 116 -6.92 -20.55 7.89
C LEU A 116 -8.29 -20.04 7.38
N SER A 117 -9.40 -20.58 7.90
CA SER A 117 -10.74 -20.17 7.49
C SER A 117 -11.10 -18.75 7.97
N ALA A 118 -10.74 -18.35 9.19
CA ALA A 118 -10.95 -16.98 9.66
C ALA A 118 -10.10 -15.97 8.89
N LEU A 119 -8.86 -16.34 8.54
CA LEU A 119 -7.99 -15.47 7.76
C LEU A 119 -8.64 -15.09 6.43
N ARG A 120 -9.29 -16.04 5.76
CA ARG A 120 -9.98 -15.80 4.48
C ARG A 120 -11.19 -14.86 4.63
N ILE A 121 -12.01 -15.05 5.68
CA ILE A 121 -13.14 -14.16 5.97
C ILE A 121 -12.63 -12.74 6.27
N TRP A 122 -11.60 -12.61 7.11
CA TRP A 122 -11.05 -11.30 7.47
C TRP A 122 -10.43 -10.58 6.27
N LEU A 123 -9.73 -11.32 5.40
CA LEU A 123 -9.17 -10.78 4.18
C LEU A 123 -10.26 -10.30 3.21
N GLY A 124 -11.39 -11.01 3.14
CA GLY A 124 -12.58 -10.58 2.40
C GLY A 124 -13.14 -9.26 2.93
N PHE A 125 -13.28 -9.14 4.25
CA PHE A 125 -13.74 -7.90 4.89
C PHE A 125 -12.78 -6.72 4.65
N SER A 126 -11.47 -6.97 4.77
CA SER A 126 -10.45 -5.95 4.49
C SER A 126 -10.48 -5.49 3.02
N THR A 127 -10.68 -6.41 2.08
CA THR A 127 -10.82 -6.10 0.65
C THR A 127 -12.05 -5.22 0.42
N PHE A 128 -13.18 -5.55 1.05
CA PHE A 128 -14.39 -4.74 0.96
C PHE A 128 -14.17 -3.31 1.46
N PHE A 129 -13.54 -3.14 2.63
CA PHE A 129 -13.22 -1.81 3.17
C PHE A 129 -12.26 -1.03 2.27
N SER A 130 -11.28 -1.71 1.67
CA SER A 130 -10.37 -1.10 0.69
C SER A 130 -11.11 -0.64 -0.58
N LEU A 131 -12.08 -1.41 -1.08
CA LEU A 131 -12.91 -1.01 -2.22
C LEU A 131 -13.73 0.23 -1.90
N VAL A 132 -14.37 0.27 -0.73
CA VAL A 132 -15.13 1.46 -0.29
C VAL A 132 -14.22 2.68 -0.22
N TYR A 133 -13.01 2.54 0.35
CA TYR A 133 -12.03 3.62 0.38
C TYR A 133 -11.65 4.12 -1.02
N ILE A 134 -11.41 3.22 -1.98
CA ILE A 134 -11.11 3.58 -3.38
C ILE A 134 -12.27 4.37 -3.99
N CYS A 135 -13.52 3.93 -3.80
CA CYS A 135 -14.70 4.64 -4.30
C CYS A 135 -14.81 6.05 -3.72
N ILE A 136 -14.56 6.22 -2.42
CA ILE A 136 -14.58 7.54 -1.75
C ILE A 136 -13.49 8.46 -2.31
N VAL A 137 -12.26 7.95 -2.45
CA VAL A 137 -11.14 8.73 -2.99
C VAL A 137 -11.43 9.16 -4.44
N ILE A 138 -12.01 8.29 -5.26
CA ILE A 138 -12.42 8.65 -6.63
C ILE A 138 -13.48 9.75 -6.60
N ALA A 139 -14.52 9.62 -5.77
CA ALA A 139 -15.58 10.63 -5.67
C ALA A 139 -15.05 11.98 -5.19
N LEU A 140 -14.15 12.00 -4.20
CA LEU A 140 -13.50 13.22 -3.72
C LEU A 140 -12.60 13.83 -4.80
N SER A 141 -11.81 13.01 -5.49
CA SER A 141 -10.93 13.46 -6.58
C SER A 141 -11.72 14.10 -7.74
N LEU A 142 -12.87 13.52 -8.10
CA LEU A 142 -13.76 14.10 -9.11
C LEU A 142 -14.35 15.44 -8.64
N LYS A 143 -14.85 15.51 -7.40
CA LYS A 143 -15.40 16.74 -6.83
C LYS A 143 -14.36 17.85 -6.73
N ASP A 144 -13.14 17.52 -6.30
CA ASP A 144 -12.03 18.46 -6.24
C ASP A 144 -11.60 18.91 -7.65
N GLY A 145 -11.61 18.01 -8.63
CA GLY A 145 -11.34 18.35 -10.03
C GLY A 145 -12.31 19.39 -10.60
N GLU A 146 -13.62 19.23 -10.34
CA GLU A 146 -14.63 20.20 -10.79
C GLU A 146 -14.52 21.56 -10.07
N SER A 147 -14.26 21.54 -8.76
CA SER A 147 -14.08 22.76 -7.95
C SER A 147 -12.87 23.59 -8.43
N ASN A 148 -11.73 22.94 -8.69
CA ASN A 148 -10.53 23.60 -9.18
C ASN A 148 -10.70 24.15 -10.61
N THR A 149 -11.53 23.49 -11.43
CA THR A 149 -11.88 23.95 -12.77
C THR A 149 -12.68 25.25 -12.71
N ASN A 150 -13.67 25.35 -11.82
CA ASN A 150 -14.46 26.59 -11.61
C ASN A 150 -13.60 27.75 -11.07
N LEU A 151 -12.67 27.47 -10.14
CA LEU A 151 -11.72 28.44 -9.62
C LEU A 151 -10.78 29.00 -10.71
N ASN A 152 -10.33 28.15 -11.63
CA ASN A 152 -9.50 28.59 -12.76
C ASN A 152 -10.28 29.51 -13.71
N PHE A 153 -11.53 29.18 -14.03
CA PHE A 153 -12.39 30.03 -14.87
C PHE A 153 -12.69 31.39 -14.22
N GLN A 154 -12.92 31.43 -12.90
CA GLN A 154 -13.09 32.71 -12.19
C GLN A 154 -11.81 33.54 -12.19
N CYS A 155 -10.65 32.95 -11.86
CA CYS A 155 -9.37 33.66 -11.91
C CYS A 155 -9.04 34.18 -13.31
N MET A 156 -9.29 33.39 -14.35
CA MET A 156 -9.04 33.80 -15.74
C MET A 156 -9.99 34.91 -16.20
N HIS A 157 -11.24 34.90 -15.73
CA HIS A 157 -12.21 35.98 -16.00
C HIS A 157 -11.85 37.26 -15.23
N THR A 158 -11.37 37.18 -13.99
CA THR A 158 -10.91 38.35 -13.24
C THR A 158 -9.63 38.94 -13.81
N VAL A 159 -8.68 38.11 -14.29
CA VAL A 159 -7.46 38.57 -14.96
C VAL A 159 -7.77 39.27 -16.28
N ASN A 160 -8.69 38.72 -17.09
CA ASN A 160 -9.13 39.37 -18.33
C ASN A 160 -9.87 40.71 -18.10
N LEU A 161 -10.49 40.91 -16.93
CA LEU A 161 -11.10 42.19 -16.58
C LEU A 161 -10.07 43.22 -16.08
N THR A 162 -8.97 42.79 -15.46
CA THR A 162 -7.89 43.68 -15.00
C THR A 162 -6.87 44.02 -16.09
N ASP A 163 -6.67 43.15 -17.09
CA ASP A 163 -5.77 43.40 -18.23
C ASP A 163 -6.45 44.19 -19.37
N GLY A 164 -7.76 44.49 -19.24
CA GLY A 164 -8.52 45.36 -20.14
C GLY A 164 -8.39 46.87 -19.85
N THR A 165 -7.61 47.27 -18.85
CA THR A 165 -7.42 48.67 -18.45
C THR A 165 -5.95 49.07 -18.31
N PHE A 166 -5.17 48.82 -19.36
CA PHE A 166 -3.91 49.54 -19.61
C PHE A 166 -3.78 49.88 -21.11
N TRP A 167 -4.62 50.84 -21.52
CA TRP A 167 -4.22 51.94 -22.40
C TRP A 167 -4.40 53.23 -21.62
#